data_AF-A0A1F7YGD0-F1
#
_entry.id   AF-A0A1F7YGD0-F1
#
_cell.length_a   1.000
_cell.length_b   1.000
_cell.length_c   1.000
_cell.angle_alpha   90.00
_cell.angle_beta   90.00
_cell.angle_gamma   90.00
#
_symmetry.space_group_name_H-M   'P 1'
#
loop_
_entity.id
_entity.type
_entity.pdbx_description
1 polymer ?
#
loop_
_entity_poly.entity_id
_entity_poly.type
_entity_poly.pdbx_seq_one_letter_code
_entity_poly.pdbx_strand_id
1 'polypeptide(L)'
;MKIIAQVDIGPTFNSVWGQGKGFADLVSVILSNAVAIAGVMLLILLIFGGISMMVGAGSGNKDDIAKGRKAATAAILGFFIIFTSYWLIKIVGLITGYTNIINPGF
;
A
#
# COMPACT_ATOMS: atom_id res chain seq x y z
N MET A 1 32.28 14.92 36.65
CA MET A 1 32.01 13.49 36.94
C MET A 1 30.93 13.05 35.96
N LYS A 2 31.30 12.31 34.92
CA LYS A 2 30.41 11.93 33.82
C LYS A 2 29.65 10.69 34.28
N ILE A 3 28.43 10.89 34.79
CA ILE A 3 27.52 9.80 35.09
C ILE A 3 27.33 9.06 33.76
N ILE A 4 27.66 7.77 33.76
CA ILE A 4 27.35 6.76 32.75
C ILE A 4 26.34 7.28 31.74
N ALA A 5 26.85 7.77 30.60
CA ALA A 5 26.02 8.16 29.49
C ALA A 5 25.18 6.94 29.14
N GLN A 6 23.87 7.04 29.33
CA GLN A 6 22.93 6.05 28.83
C GLN A 6 23.18 5.96 27.33
N VAL A 7 23.89 4.92 26.91
CA VAL A 7 24.09 4.63 25.50
C VAL A 7 22.76 4.08 25.02
N ASP A 8 22.05 4.89 24.24
CA ASP A 8 20.84 4.48 23.56
C ASP A 8 21.19 3.44 22.49
N ILE A 9 21.19 2.17 22.90
CA ILE A 9 21.53 1.01 22.07
C ILE A 9 20.49 0.72 20.99
N GLY A 10 19.28 1.30 21.10
CA GLY A 10 18.20 1.15 20.12
C GLY A 10 18.53 1.77 18.76
N PRO A 11 18.65 3.11 18.66
CA PRO A 11 18.89 3.80 17.39
C PRO A 11 20.34 3.64 16.88
N THR A 12 21.31 3.48 17.78
CA THR A 12 22.75 3.44 17.40
C THR A 12 23.16 2.11 16.76
N PHE A 13 22.48 1.00 17.08
CA PHE A 13 22.87 -0.34 16.63
C PHE A 13 21.75 -1.12 15.92
N ASN A 14 20.62 -0.48 15.60
CA ASN A 14 19.44 -1.10 14.99
C ASN A 14 19.04 -2.44 15.67
N SER A 15 19.15 -2.46 17.01
CA SER A 15 19.01 -3.68 17.82
C SER A 15 17.57 -4.18 17.86
N VAL A 16 17.37 -5.47 17.59
CA VAL A 16 16.05 -6.13 17.68
C VAL A 16 15.51 -6.21 19.11
N TRP A 17 16.38 -6.04 20.11
CA TRP A 17 16.05 -6.05 21.53
C TRP A 17 16.18 -4.62 22.11
N GLY A 18 15.09 -4.09 22.65
CA GLY A 18 15.02 -2.71 23.18
C GLY A 18 14.39 -1.68 22.24
N GLN A 19 14.26 -1.97 20.94
CA GLN A 19 13.32 -1.23 20.09
C GLN A 19 11.92 -1.79 20.36
N GLY A 20 11.11 -1.06 21.11
CA GLY A 20 9.72 -1.41 21.35
C GLY A 20 8.96 -1.42 20.03
N LYS A 21 8.94 -2.57 19.34
CA LYS A 21 8.09 -2.82 18.17
C LYS A 21 6.64 -2.72 18.63
N GLY A 22 6.11 -1.51 18.57
CA GLY A 22 4.78 -1.18 19.02
C GLY A 22 3.73 -1.60 18.00
N PHE A 23 2.47 -1.38 18.36
CA PHE A 23 1.34 -1.56 17.46
C PHE A 23 1.51 -0.83 16.11
N ALA A 24 2.19 0.33 16.12
CA ALA A 24 2.48 1.11 14.93
C ALA A 24 3.35 0.39 13.89
N ASP A 25 4.33 -0.41 14.32
CA ASP A 25 5.20 -1.16 13.40
C ASP A 25 4.44 -2.30 12.71
N LEU A 26 3.60 -3.01 13.45
CA LEU A 26 2.74 -4.06 12.88
C LEU A 26 1.79 -3.48 11.84
N VAL A 27 1.17 -2.34 12.14
CA VAL A 27 0.29 -1.63 11.20
C VAL A 27 1.07 -1.20 9.96
N SER A 28 2.28 -0.68 10.13
CA SER A 28 3.15 -0.23 9.01
C SER A 28 3.50 -1.38 8.07
N VAL A 29 3.88 -2.54 8.61
CA VAL A 29 4.18 -3.75 7.81
C VAL A 29 2.95 -4.24 7.05
N ILE A 30 1.79 -4.33 7.71
CA ILE A 30 0.54 -4.75 7.06
C ILE A 30 0.17 -3.78 5.95
N LEU A 31 0.26 -2.47 6.22
CA LEU A 31 -0.11 -1.43 5.28
C LEU A 31 0.79 -1.42 4.04
N SER A 32 2.11 -1.57 4.22
CA SER A 32 3.06 -1.66 3.12
C SER A 32 2.74 -2.85 2.19
N ASN A 33 2.53 -4.03 2.77
CA ASN A 33 2.18 -5.23 2.01
C ASN A 33 0.81 -5.10 1.33
N ALA A 34 -0.18 -4.50 2.00
CA ALA A 34 -1.50 -4.27 1.43
C ALA A 34 -1.44 -3.37 0.19
N VAL A 35 -0.66 -2.29 0.22
CA VAL A 35 -0.48 -1.39 -0.93
C VAL A 35 0.19 -2.14 -2.09
N ALA A 36 1.21 -2.95 -1.82
CA ALA A 36 1.86 -3.77 -2.85
C ALA A 36 0.90 -4.78 -3.49
N ILE A 37 0.15 -5.54 -2.68
CA ILE A 37 -0.85 -6.51 -3.15
C ILE A 37 -1.93 -5.80 -3.97
N ALA A 38 -2.39 -4.64 -3.52
CA ALA A 38 -3.42 -3.89 -4.22
C ALA A 38 -2.96 -3.39 -5.60
N GLY A 39 -1.69 -3.02 -5.75
CA GLY A 39 -1.09 -2.70 -7.05
C GLY A 39 -1.08 -3.89 -8.03
N VAL A 40 -0.77 -5.08 -7.55
CA VAL A 40 -0.81 -6.31 -8.36
C VAL A 40 -2.25 -6.66 -8.76
N MET A 41 -3.18 -6.59 -7.80
CA MET A 41 -4.61 -6.85 -8.05
C MET A 41 -5.20 -5.88 -9.07
N LEU A 42 -4.82 -4.61 -9.02
CA LEU A 42 -5.23 -3.61 -10.00
C LEU A 42 -4.82 -4.03 -11.42
N LEU A 43 -3.56 -4.43 -11.63
CA LEU A 43 -3.08 -4.88 -12.94
C LEU A 43 -3.90 -6.05 -13.47
N ILE A 44 -4.16 -7.04 -12.62
CA ILE A 44 -4.98 -8.21 -12.96
C ILE A 44 -6.38 -7.77 -13.39
N LEU A 45 -7.05 -6.93 -12.60
CA LEU A 45 -8.40 -6.45 -12.92
C LEU A 45 -8.46 -5.63 -14.21
N LEU A 46 -7.43 -4.83 -14.50
CA LEU A 46 -7.37 -4.01 -15.71
C LEU A 46 -7.18 -4.89 -16.96
N ILE A 47 -6.30 -5.90 -16.88
CA ILE A 47 -6.08 -6.87 -17.96
C ILE A 47 -7.35 -7.67 -18.22
N PHE A 48 -7.94 -8.30 -17.19
CA PHE A 48 -9.16 -9.10 -17.36
C PHE A 48 -10.36 -8.26 -17.79
N GLY A 49 -10.53 -7.06 -17.22
CA GLY A 49 -11.59 -6.13 -17.61
C GLY A 49 -11.45 -5.67 -19.06
N GLY A 50 -10.23 -5.36 -19.49
CA GLY A 50 -9.91 -5.00 -20.87
C GLY A 50 -10.18 -6.13 -21.85
N ILE A 51 -9.69 -7.34 -21.58
CA ILE A 51 -9.92 -8.52 -22.42
C ILE A 51 -11.42 -8.84 -22.50
N SER A 52 -12.15 -8.83 -21.38
CA SER A 52 -13.60 -9.07 -21.35
C SER A 52 -14.36 -8.07 -22.23
N MET A 53 -13.94 -6.81 -22.25
CA MET A 53 -14.54 -5.78 -23.11
C MET A 53 -14.25 -6.03 -24.59
N MET A 54 -13.01 -6.43 -24.94
CA MET A 54 -12.63 -6.76 -26.32
C MET A 54 -13.38 -7.99 -26.85
N VAL A 55 -13.48 -9.06 -26.04
CA VAL A 55 -14.20 -10.28 -26.40
C VAL A 55 -15.70 -10.00 -26.57
N GLY A 56 -16.31 -9.26 -25.65
CA GLY A 56 -17.72 -8.87 -25.75
C GLY A 56 -18.03 -7.99 -26.96
N ALA A 57 -17.10 -7.10 -27.35
CA ALA A 57 -17.24 -6.27 -28.54
C ALA A 57 -17.15 -7.10 -29.84
N GLY A 58 -16.31 -8.14 -29.88
CA GLY A 58 -16.17 -9.03 -31.04
C GLY A 58 -17.34 -10.01 -31.21
N SER A 59 -17.93 -10.49 -30.11
CA SER A 59 -19.05 -11.45 -30.13
C SER A 59 -20.43 -10.79 -30.17
N GLY A 60 -20.52 -9.47 -29.99
CA GLY A 60 -21.79 -8.74 -29.86
C GLY A 60 -22.51 -8.99 -28.53
N ASN A 61 -21.87 -9.68 -27.58
CA ASN A 61 -22.46 -10.03 -26.30
C ASN A 61 -22.42 -8.83 -25.33
N LYS A 62 -23.58 -8.18 -25.15
CA LYS A 62 -23.71 -6.97 -24.32
C LYS A 62 -23.35 -7.21 -22.85
N ASP A 63 -23.50 -8.44 -22.36
CA ASP A 63 -23.19 -8.79 -20.97
C ASP A 63 -21.70 -8.74 -20.67
N ASP A 64 -20.87 -9.21 -21.61
CA ASP A 64 -19.40 -9.22 -21.45
C ASP A 64 -18.81 -7.81 -21.55
N ILE A 65 -19.42 -6.96 -22.38
CA ILE A 65 -19.11 -5.53 -22.45
C ILE A 65 -19.47 -4.84 -21.12
N ALA A 66 -20.65 -5.11 -20.58
CA ALA A 66 -21.09 -4.54 -19.31
C ALA A 66 -20.21 -5.01 -18.13
N LYS A 67 -19.80 -6.29 -18.11
CA LYS A 67 -18.85 -6.83 -17.12
C LYS A 67 -17.48 -6.17 -17.24
N GLY A 68 -16.90 -6.09 -18.44
CA GLY A 68 -15.61 -5.45 -18.66
C GLY A 68 -15.62 -3.98 -18.25
N ARG A 69 -16.70 -3.25 -18.55
CA ARG A 69 -16.88 -1.85 -18.13
C ARG A 69 -16.96 -1.70 -16.62
N LYS A 70 -17.75 -2.54 -15.94
CA LYS A 70 -17.84 -2.56 -14.47
C LYS A 70 -16.49 -2.88 -13.82
N ALA A 71 -15.77 -3.86 -14.35
CA ALA A 71 -14.44 -4.24 -13.86
C ALA A 71 -13.44 -3.07 -14.02
N ALA A 72 -13.43 -2.41 -15.17
CA ALA A 72 -12.58 -1.24 -15.40
C ALA A 72 -12.92 -0.08 -14.47
N THR A 73 -14.20 0.24 -14.28
CA THR A 73 -14.62 1.30 -13.34
C THR A 73 -14.23 0.96 -11.90
N ALA A 74 -14.41 -0.30 -11.47
CA ALA A 74 -14.00 -0.76 -10.15
C ALA A 74 -12.49 -0.67 -9.95
N ALA A 75 -11.69 -1.06 -10.96
CA ALA A 75 -10.24 -0.96 -10.92
C ALA A 75 -9.76 0.50 -10.81
N ILE A 76 -10.35 1.41 -11.59
CA ILE A 76 -10.03 2.85 -11.53
C ILE A 76 -10.41 3.44 -10.18
N LEU A 77 -11.61 3.11 -9.66
CA LEU A 77 -12.05 3.60 -8.36
C LEU A 77 -11.15 3.09 -7.23
N GLY A 78 -10.83 1.79 -7.25
CA GLY A 78 -9.90 1.18 -6.29
C GLY A 78 -8.51 1.80 -6.36
N PHE A 79 -7.98 2.01 -7.57
CA PHE A 79 -6.72 2.71 -7.78
C PHE A 79 -6.75 4.10 -7.14
N PHE A 80 -7.79 4.87 -7.39
CA PHE A 80 -7.91 6.23 -6.87
C PHE A 80 -7.91 6.25 -5.33
N ILE A 81 -8.60 5.30 -4.69
CA ILE A 81 -8.60 5.16 -3.22
C ILE A 81 -7.19 4.89 -2.70
N ILE A 82 -6.47 3.91 -3.27
CA ILE A 82 -5.11 3.56 -2.83
C ILE A 82 -4.14 4.72 -3.10
N PHE A 83 -4.29 5.36 -4.26
CA PHE A 83 -3.51 6.52 -4.65
C PHE A 83 -3.68 7.65 -3.65
N THR A 84 -4.91 8.07 -3.33
CA THR A 84 -5.16 9.11 -2.32
C THR A 84 -4.71 8.67 -0.92
N SER A 85 -4.91 7.40 -0.56
CA SER A 85 -4.45 6.85 0.72
C SER A 85 -2.93 7.00 0.91
N TYR A 86 -2.14 6.71 -0.13
CA TYR A 86 -0.69 6.90 -0.09
C TYR A 86 -0.29 8.35 0.26
N TRP A 87 -0.95 9.33 -0.36
CA TRP A 87 -0.72 10.74 -0.07
C TRP A 87 -1.12 11.13 1.36
N LEU A 88 -2.26 10.61 1.84
CA LEU A 88 -2.69 10.84 3.23
C LEU A 88 -1.66 10.33 4.23
N ILE A 89 -1.16 9.10 4.05
CA ILE A 89 -0.16 8.50 4.92
C ILE A 89 1.16 9.31 4.88
N LYS A 90 1.57 9.79 3.70
CA LYS A 90 2.76 10.65 3.56
C LYS A 90 2.62 11.96 4.33
N ILE A 91 1.44 12.60 4.27
CA ILE A 91 1.16 13.84 5.01
C ILE A 91 1.20 13.57 6.52
N VAL A 92 0.58 12.48 6.99
CA VAL A 92 0.63 12.08 8.40
C VAL A 92 2.06 11.83 8.84
N GLY A 93 2.87 11.15 8.04
CA GLY A 93 4.28 10.91 8.35
C GLY A 93 5.11 12.20 8.41
N LEU A 94 4.78 13.18 7.57
CA LEU A 94 5.43 14.49 7.58
C LEU A 94 5.11 15.28 8.86
N ILE A 95 3.87 15.24 9.33
CA ILE A 95 3.44 15.96 10.55
C ILE A 95 3.97 15.27 11.82
N THR A 96 3.97 13.94 11.84
CA THR A 96 4.38 13.15 13.01
C THR A 96 5.90 12.92 13.09
N GLY A 97 6.65 13.28 12.04
CA GLY A 97 8.09 13.05 11.95
C GLY A 97 8.49 11.61 11.60
N TYR A 98 7.52 10.69 11.49
CA TYR A 98 7.72 9.31 11.10
C TYR A 98 7.56 9.16 9.58
N THR A 99 8.65 9.34 8.84
CA THR A 99 8.66 9.25 7.37
C THR A 99 8.65 7.82 6.83
N ASN A 100 8.92 6.81 7.67
CA ASN A 100 9.12 5.41 7.28
C ASN A 100 7.88 4.50 7.44
N ILE A 101 6.67 5.04 7.37
CA ILE A 101 5.42 4.26 7.59
C ILE A 101 5.16 3.24 6.47
N ILE A 102 5.44 3.60 5.21
CA ILE A 102 5.12 2.76 4.04
C ILE A 102 6.31 1.89 3.63
N ASN A 103 7.52 2.29 4.02
CA ASN A 103 8.75 1.53 3.82
C ASN A 103 9.56 1.59 5.11
N PRO A 104 9.18 0.80 6.13
CA PRO A 104 10.05 0.58 7.26
C PRO A 104 11.25 -0.19 6.72
N GLY A 105 12.31 0.54 6.34
CA GLY A 105 13.59 -0.07 6.01
C GLY A 105 14.00 -0.92 7.20
N PHE A 106 14.02 -2.24 7.02
CA PHE A 106 14.70 -3.13 7.93
C PHE A 106 16.18 -2.76 8.00
#